data_AF-A0A497Q5R5-F1
#
_entry.id   AF-A0A497Q5R5-F1
#
_cell.length_a   1.000
_cell.length_b   1.000
_cell.length_c   1.000
_cell.angle_alpha   90.00
_cell.angle_beta   90.00
_cell.angle_gamma   90.00
#
_symmetry.space_group_name_H-M   'P 1'
#
loop_
_entity.id
_entity.type
_entity.pdbx_description
1 polymer ?
#
loop_
_entity_poly.entity_id
_entity_poly.type
_entity_poly.pdbx_seq_one_letter_code
_entity_poly.pdbx_strand_id
1 'polypeptide(L)' 'MIIPVRCFTCGKVVADKYEQFKREVRQGEDPAVVLDNLGLHRYCCRRMLLAHIDIIDSFMAFATPEYTEAQ' A
#
# COMPACT_ATOMS: atom_id res chain seq x y z
N MET A 1 -3.07 4.58 6.72
CA MET A 1 -1.80 5.30 6.52
C MET A 1 -1.20 4.74 5.26
N ILE A 2 -0.45 5.56 4.53
CA ILE A 2 0.04 5.20 3.19
C ILE A 2 0.93 3.96 3.26
N ILE A 3 0.89 3.14 2.21
CA ILE A 3 1.73 1.95 2.08
C ILE A 3 3.22 2.31 2.17
N PRO A 4 4.06 1.50 2.84
CA PRO A 4 5.49 1.74 2.85
C PRO A 4 6.06 1.77 1.43
N VAL A 5 6.89 2.78 1.16
CA VAL A 5 7.58 2.97 -0.13
C VAL A 5 8.40 1.73 -0.52
N ARG A 6 9.08 1.14 0.46
CA ARG A 6 9.93 -0.04 0.32
C ARG A 6 9.55 -1.10 1.35
N CYS A 7 9.77 -2.38 1.02
CA CYS A 7 9.59 -3.45 1.98
C CYS A 7 10.59 -3.35 3.13
N PHE A 8 10.10 -3.49 4.37
CA PHE A 8 10.90 -3.43 5.59
C PHE A 8 12.01 -4.50 5.70
N THR A 9 11.93 -5.59 4.95
CA THR A 9 12.92 -6.67 4.99
C THR A 9 13.84 -6.67 3.78
N CYS A 10 13.26 -6.65 2.57
CA CYS A 10 14.02 -6.80 1.32
C CYS A 10 14.49 -5.46 0.73
N GLY A 11 13.94 -4.32 1.19
CA GLY A 11 14.24 -3.00 0.63
C GLY A 11 13.71 -2.76 -0.80
N LYS A 12 13.09 -3.77 -1.44
CA LYS A 12 12.46 -3.63 -2.76
C LYS A 12 11.36 -2.57 -2.71
N VAL A 13 11.20 -1.79 -3.78
CA VAL A 13 10.09 -0.85 -3.94
C VAL A 13 8.78 -1.63 -4.07
N VAL A 14 7.77 -1.23 -3.31
CA VAL A 14 6.45 -1.90 -3.24
C VAL A 14 5.30 -0.92 -3.49
N ALA A 15 5.47 0.36 -3.15
CA ALA A 15 4.40 1.36 -3.26
C ALA A 15 3.94 1.61 -4.71
N ASP A 16 4.83 1.46 -5.69
CA ASP A 16 4.51 1.58 -7.12
C ASP A 16 3.45 0.58 -7.59
N LYS A 17 3.36 -0.58 -6.92
CA LYS A 17 2.48 -1.70 -7.30
C LYS A 17 1.17 -1.75 -6.54
N TYR A 18 1.01 -0.92 -5.50
CA TYR A 18 -0.13 -1.02 -4.61
C TYR A 18 -1.46 -0.73 -5.30
N GLU A 19 -1.51 0.29 -6.15
CA GLU A 19 -2.76 0.68 -6.80
C GLU A 19 -3.23 -0.36 -7.81
N GLN A 20 -2.29 -0.99 -8.52
CA GLN A 20 -2.59 -2.11 -9.41
C GLN A 20 -3.10 -3.32 -8.64
N PHE A 21 -2.41 -3.71 -7.55
CA PHE A 21 -2.85 -4.78 -6.65
C PHE A 21 -4.28 -4.54 -6.13
N LYS A 22 -4.55 -3.32 -5.64
CA LYS A 22 -5.86 -2.92 -5.10
C LYS A 22 -6.96 -3.02 -6.16
N ARG A 23 -6.68 -2.64 -7.40
CA ARG A 23 -7.63 -2.72 -8.52
C ARG A 23 -7.94 -4.16 -8.92
N GLU A 24 -6.93 -5.00 -9.13
CA GLU A 24 -7.10 -6.38 -9.57
C GLU A 24 -7.81 -7.24 -8.50
N VAL A 25 -7.44 -7.08 -7.22
CA VAL A 25 -8.13 -7.76 -6.11
C VAL A 25 -9.59 -7.31 -5.98
N ARG A 26 -9.90 -6.02 -6.23
CA ARG A 26 -11.29 -5.52 -6.25
C ARG A 26 -12.10 -6.06 -7.41
N GLN A 27 -11.46 -6.44 -8.52
CA GLN A 27 -12.12 -7.08 -9.66
C GLN A 27 -12.42 -8.57 -9.40
N GLY A 28 -11.96 -9.12 -8.27
CA GLY A 28 -12.18 -10.50 -7.87
C GLY A 28 -11.07 -11.46 -8.31
N GLU A 29 -9.92 -10.95 -8.76
CA GLU A 29 -8.76 -11.79 -9.03
C GLU A 29 -8.14 -12.30 -7.73
N ASP A 30 -7.58 -13.51 -7.78
CA ASP A 30 -6.91 -14.11 -6.63
C ASP A 30 -5.63 -13.32 -6.28
N PRO A 31 -5.48 -12.88 -5.02
CA PRO A 31 -4.35 -12.04 -4.61
C PRO A 31 -3.00 -12.74 -4.80
N ALA A 32 -2.91 -14.08 -4.79
CA ALA A 32 -1.63 -14.74 -5.02
C ALA A 32 -1.19 -14.59 -6.49
N VAL A 33 -2.11 -14.78 -7.43
CA VAL A 33 -1.86 -14.62 -8.88
C VAL A 33 -1.47 -13.18 -9.21
N VAL A 34 -2.20 -12.21 -8.65
CA VAL A 34 -1.89 -10.77 -8.81
C VAL A 34 -0.47 -10.46 -8.32
N LEU A 35 -0.09 -10.96 -7.14
CA LEU A 35 1.26 -10.73 -6.58
C LEU A 35 2.37 -11.35 -7.44
N ASP A 36 2.10 -12.47 -8.09
CA ASP A 36 3.01 -13.10 -9.04
C ASP A 36 3.15 -12.29 -10.33
N ASN A 37 2.04 -11.79 -10.88
CA ASN A 37 2.03 -10.91 -12.05
C ASN A 37 2.79 -9.60 -11.79
N LEU A 38 2.71 -9.07 -10.56
CA LEU A 38 3.45 -7.90 -10.10
C LEU A 38 4.95 -8.17 -9.85
N GLY A 39 5.43 -9.41 -10.01
CA GLY A 39 6.84 -9.78 -9.83
C GLY A 39 7.30 -9.72 -8.38
N LEU A 40 6.42 -10.00 -7.42
CA LEU A 40 6.73 -10.06 -5.99
C LEU A 40 6.86 -11.51 -5.53
N HIS A 41 8.00 -12.16 -5.80
CA HIS A 41 8.19 -13.57 -5.44
C HIS A 41 8.50 -13.81 -3.95
N ARG A 42 9.16 -12.86 -3.28
CA ARG A 42 9.56 -13.04 -1.86
C ARG A 42 8.38 -12.73 -0.93
N TYR A 43 8.13 -13.63 0.03
CA TYR A 43 7.06 -13.50 1.02
C TYR A 43 7.14 -12.18 1.81
N CYS A 44 8.34 -11.70 2.11
CA CYS A 44 8.54 -10.47 2.87
C CYS A 44 8.03 -9.22 2.12
N CYS A 45 8.20 -9.18 0.79
CA CYS A 45 7.69 -8.09 -0.03
C CYS A 45 6.16 -8.28 -0.28
N ARG A 46 5.64 -9.53 -0.36
CA ARG A 46 4.19 -9.82 -0.45
C ARG A 46 3.40 -9.39 0.77
N ARG A 47 3.91 -9.63 1.99
CA ARG A 47 3.21 -9.27 3.23
C ARG A 47 2.92 -7.76 3.32
N MET A 48 3.76 -6.94 2.69
CA MET A 48 3.58 -5.49 2.67
C MET A 48 2.30 -5.06 1.94
N LEU A 49 1.85 -5.81 0.94
CA LEU A 49 0.59 -5.55 0.23
C LEU A 49 -0.59 -6.25 0.89
N LEU A 50 -0.41 -7.51 1.29
CA LEU A 50 -1.48 -8.34 1.86
C LEU A 50 -2.00 -7.81 3.21
N ALA A 51 -1.10 -7.32 4.07
CA ALA A 51 -1.46 -6.84 5.40
C ALA A 51 -1.65 -5.32 5.47
N HIS A 52 -1.64 -4.62 4.33
CA HIS A 52 -1.80 -3.17 4.31
C HIS A 52 -3.26 -2.77 4.48
N ILE A 53 -3.53 -1.91 5.47
CA ILE A 53 -4.86 -1.30 5.68
C ILE A 53 -4.73 0.20 5.48
N ASP A 54 -5.40 0.71 4.45
CA ASP A 54 -5.36 2.11 4.10
C ASP A 54 -6.36 2.93 4.92
N ILE A 55 -5.95 3.32 6.12
CA ILE A 55 -6.76 4.17 7.03
C ILE A 55 -6.59 5.69 6.79
N ILE A 56 -5.90 6.13 5.72
CA ILE A 56 -5.64 7.57 5.56
C ILE A 56 -6.92 8.36 5.27
N ASP A 57 -7.81 7.82 4.43
CA ASP A 57 -9.06 8.47 4.05
C ASP A 57 -9.94 8.75 5.28
N SER A 58 -10.02 7.79 6.20
CA SER A 58 -10.74 7.96 7.46
C SER A 58 -10.09 8.98 8.38
N PHE A 59 -8.76 9.08 8.38
CA PHE A 59 -8.02 10.03 9.22
C PHE A 59 -8.12 11.46 8.71
N MET A 60 -8.11 11.66 7.39
CA MET A 60 -8.20 12.99 6.77
C MET A 60 -9.50 13.71 7.14
N ALA A 61 -10.59 12.99 7.40
CA ALA A 61 -11.86 13.56 7.84
C ALA A 61 -11.80 14.23 9.23
N PHE A 62 -10.80 13.88 10.05
CA PHE A 62 -10.62 14.42 11.41
C PHE A 62 -9.42 15.36 11.52
N ALA A 63 -8.71 15.61 10.41
CA ALA A 63 -7.58 16.52 10.43
C ALA A 63 -8.08 17.93 10.79
N THR A 64 -7.71 18.42 11.97
CA THR A 64 -7.88 19.83 12.31
C THR A 64 -7.00 20.62 11.35
N PRO A 65 -7.54 21.60 10.60
CA PRO A 65 -6.72 22.49 9.81
C PRO A 65 -5.97 23.42 10.77
N GLU A 66 -4.88 22.94 11.35
CA GLU A 66 -3.89 23.82 11.98
C GLU A 66 -3.08 24.48 10.86
N TYR A 67 -3.65 25.56 10.30
CA TYR A 67 -2.84 26.60 9.70
C TYR A 67 -2.45 27.58 10.81
N THR A 68 -1.48 27.20 11.63
CA THR A 68 -0.78 28.17 12.47
C THR A 68 0.63 28.30 11.91
N GLU A 69 0.74 29.23 10.96
CA GLU A 69 1.91 30.06 10.66
C GLU A 69 3.26 29.35 10.43
N ALA A 70 3.63 29.19 9.16
CA ALA A 70 4.99 29.45 8.74
C ALA A 70 4.98 30.15 7.39
N GLN A 71 5.13 31.48 7.46
CA GLN A 71 5.71 32.32 6.41
C GLN A 71 7.09 31.81 6.01
#